data_AF-A0A348PMW6-F1
#
_entry.id   AF-A0A348PMW6-F1
#
_cell.length_a   1.000
_cell.length_b   1.000
_cell.length_c   1.000
_cell.angle_alpha   90.00
_cell.angle_beta   90.00
_cell.angle_gamma   90.00
#
_symmetry.space_group_name_H-M   'P 1'
#
loop_
_entity.id
_entity.type
_entity.pdbx_description
1 polymer ?
#
loop_
_entity_poly.entity_id
_entity_poly.type
_entity_poly.pdbx_seq_one_letter_code
_entity_poly.pdbx_strand_id
1 'polypeptide(L)'
;MIIHRFQDYLIQLNKFLFIPLLIVNKDPISSESAYVTLPQPDQITEREKEDAMGAYLMMFAAVAVALPLPVVNLIAAIVYYYVNRSKSRFVHFHSLQSLISQLPTTLLNWGLLYWSIRVWFFNSLEADDYFFGYFLTTVIANLLYLVFSIIGAVQARKGRMYYFLFFGKLSYELVFSKSSTLKYKGEETIIHQNSPPN
;
A
#
# COMPACT_ATOMS: atom_id res chain seq x y z
N MET A 1 -18.82 1.52 22.57
CA MET A 1 -19.71 0.46 22.06
C MET A 1 -19.84 0.42 20.53
N ILE A 2 -19.68 1.55 19.82
CA ILE A 2 -19.78 1.63 18.34
C ILE A 2 -18.53 1.10 17.62
N ILE A 3 -17.34 1.34 18.19
CA ILE A 3 -16.05 0.92 17.61
C ILE A 3 -15.91 -0.61 17.55
N HIS A 4 -16.38 -1.33 18.57
CA HIS A 4 -16.37 -2.80 18.58
C HIS A 4 -17.27 -3.39 17.49
N ARG A 5 -18.48 -2.85 17.31
CA ARG A 5 -19.39 -3.32 16.24
C ARG A 5 -18.84 -3.06 14.85
N PHE A 6 -18.20 -1.91 14.62
CA PHE A 6 -17.55 -1.62 13.33
C PHE A 6 -16.43 -2.61 13.02
N GLN A 7 -15.68 -3.04 14.05
CA GLN A 7 -14.64 -4.06 13.92
C GLN A 7 -15.22 -5.42 13.50
N ASP A 8 -16.37 -5.80 14.05
CA ASP A 8 -17.05 -7.07 13.72
C ASP A 8 -17.59 -7.09 12.29
N TYR A 9 -18.15 -5.97 11.81
CA TYR A 9 -18.60 -5.85 10.42
C TYR A 9 -17.44 -5.94 9.41
N LEU A 10 -16.29 -5.33 9.72
CA LEU A 10 -15.09 -5.45 8.88
C LEU A 10 -14.52 -6.87 8.85
N ILE A 11 -14.59 -7.60 9.97
CA ILE A 11 -14.19 -9.01 10.05
C ILE A 11 -15.13 -9.90 9.22
N GLN A 12 -16.43 -9.63 9.23
CA GLN A 12 -17.39 -10.37 8.40
C GLN A 12 -17.24 -10.05 6.91
N LEU A 13 -17.00 -8.79 6.56
CA LEU A 13 -16.72 -8.38 5.17
C LEU A 13 -15.44 -9.03 4.62
N ASN A 14 -14.40 -9.15 5.46
CA ASN A 14 -13.15 -9.83 5.12
C ASN A 14 -13.34 -11.35 4.89
N LYS A 15 -14.29 -11.98 5.58
CA LYS A 15 -14.67 -13.39 5.34
C LYS A 15 -15.51 -13.58 4.07
N PHE A 16 -16.29 -12.58 3.67
CA PHE A 16 -17.18 -12.65 2.51
C PHE A 16 -16.49 -12.32 1.19
N LEU A 17 -15.49 -11.44 1.20
CA LEU A 17 -14.77 -11.00 0.00
C LEU A 17 -13.48 -11.79 -0.32
N PHE A 18 -12.95 -12.60 0.61
CA PHE A 18 -11.68 -13.31 0.39
C PHE A 18 -11.72 -14.77 0.86
N ILE A 19 -11.50 -15.66 -0.11
CA ILE A 19 -10.98 -17.03 0.07
C ILE A 19 -9.75 -16.94 1.00
N PRO A 20 -9.49 -17.91 1.91
CA PRO A 20 -8.30 -17.86 2.75
C PRO A 20 -7.08 -17.87 1.83
N LEU A 21 -6.46 -16.71 1.66
CA LEU A 21 -5.17 -16.58 0.98
C LEU A 21 -4.16 -17.23 1.92
N LEU A 22 -3.98 -18.53 1.69
CA LEU A 22 -2.95 -19.44 2.17
C LEU A 22 -2.28 -18.98 3.47
N ILE A 23 -2.72 -19.62 4.57
CA ILE A 23 -1.79 -19.93 5.66
C ILE A 23 -0.58 -20.59 4.99
N VAL A 24 0.52 -19.85 4.91
CA VAL A 24 1.78 -20.38 4.36
C VAL A 24 2.13 -21.60 5.19
N ASN A 25 2.02 -22.76 4.54
CA ASN A 25 2.32 -24.05 5.13
C ASN A 25 3.81 -24.06 5.50
N LYS A 26 4.12 -24.49 6.72
CA LYS A 26 5.50 -24.59 7.21
C LYS A 26 6.08 -25.91 6.71
N ASP A 27 6.61 -25.91 5.50
CA ASP A 27 7.39 -27.05 4.99
C ASP A 27 8.84 -26.98 5.54
N PRO A 28 9.44 -28.10 5.97
CA PRO A 28 10.79 -28.11 6.52
C PRO A 28 11.86 -28.37 5.43
N ILE A 29 12.98 -27.65 5.57
CA ILE A 29 14.37 -27.99 5.16
C ILE A 29 14.91 -27.48 3.80
N SER A 30 15.79 -26.48 3.93
CA SER A 30 17.06 -26.17 3.23
C SER A 30 17.12 -26.01 1.69
N SER A 31 16.80 -24.80 1.25
CA SER A 31 17.74 -23.96 0.48
C SER A 31 17.85 -22.64 1.25
N GLU A 32 18.99 -21.94 1.27
CA GLU A 32 19.00 -20.59 1.82
C GLU A 32 17.90 -19.77 1.13
N SER A 33 16.83 -19.44 1.87
CA SER A 33 15.69 -18.69 1.33
C SER A 33 16.23 -17.44 0.67
N ALA A 34 15.86 -17.18 -0.59
CA ALA A 34 16.20 -15.93 -1.29
C ALA A 34 15.57 -14.69 -0.62
N TYR A 35 14.74 -14.91 0.40
CA TYR A 35 14.01 -13.89 1.14
C TYR A 35 14.44 -13.83 2.60
N VAL A 36 14.36 -12.64 3.17
CA VAL A 36 14.51 -12.37 4.60
C VAL A 36 13.26 -12.85 5.35
N THR A 37 13.45 -13.39 6.55
CA THR A 37 12.36 -13.83 7.43
C THR A 37 11.40 -12.69 7.74
N LEU A 38 10.10 -12.97 7.67
CA LEU A 38 9.06 -12.00 8.00
C LEU A 38 9.04 -11.69 9.51
N PRO A 39 8.96 -10.40 9.91
CA PRO A 39 8.79 -10.02 11.31
C PRO A 39 7.42 -10.45 11.83
N GLN A 40 7.37 -10.95 13.06
CA GLN A 40 6.13 -11.29 13.75
C GLN A 40 5.48 -10.06 14.41
N PRO A 41 4.16 -10.03 14.63
CA PRO A 41 3.46 -8.86 15.17
C PRO A 41 3.97 -8.34 16.52
N ASP A 42 4.49 -9.23 17.36
CA ASP A 42 5.10 -8.95 18.67
C ASP A 42 6.51 -8.37 18.56
N GLN A 43 7.19 -8.58 17.43
CA GLN A 43 8.54 -8.06 17.15
C GLN A 43 8.54 -6.64 16.59
N ILE A 44 7.37 -6.15 16.17
CA ILE A 44 7.22 -4.82 15.55
C ILE A 44 6.90 -3.81 16.65
N THR A 45 7.67 -2.72 16.70
CA THR A 45 7.45 -1.66 17.68
C THR A 45 6.15 -0.89 17.39
N GLU A 46 5.56 -0.27 18.42
CA GLU A 46 4.36 0.55 18.24
C GLU A 46 4.59 1.70 17.24
N ARG A 47 5.78 2.28 17.24
CA ARG A 47 6.14 3.34 16.29
C ARG A 47 6.13 2.85 14.84
N GLU A 48 6.65 1.66 14.58
CA GLU A 48 6.63 1.07 13.23
C GLU A 48 5.21 0.70 12.80
N LYS A 49 4.36 0.22 13.72
CA LYS A 49 2.94 -0.02 13.44
C LYS A 49 2.22 1.27 13.06
N GLU A 50 2.52 2.37 13.74
CA GLU A 50 1.96 3.69 13.44
C GLU A 50 2.46 4.25 12.11
N ASP A 51 3.76 4.12 11.82
CA ASP A 51 4.35 4.53 10.53
C ASP A 51 3.82 3.68 9.36
N ALA A 52 3.66 2.36 9.55
CA ALA A 52 3.07 1.50 8.52
C ALA A 52 1.59 1.80 8.29
N MET A 53 0.82 2.04 9.35
CA MET A 53 -0.58 2.47 9.25
C MET A 53 -0.70 3.81 8.53
N GLY A 54 0.16 4.77 8.87
CA GLY A 54 0.14 6.12 8.30
C GLY A 54 0.34 6.13 6.78
N ALA A 55 1.05 5.15 6.21
CA ALA A 55 1.21 5.01 4.76
C ALA A 55 -0.12 4.90 4.02
N TYR A 56 -1.08 4.15 4.58
CA TYR A 56 -2.41 3.99 3.99
C TYR A 56 -3.33 5.16 4.28
N LEU A 57 -3.11 5.86 5.40
CA LEU A 57 -3.92 7.02 5.77
C LEU A 57 -3.50 8.30 5.03
N MET A 58 -2.32 8.32 4.40
CA MET A 58 -1.82 9.51 3.71
C MET A 58 -2.74 9.98 2.57
N MET A 59 -3.49 9.06 1.94
CA MET A 59 -4.49 9.39 0.93
C MET A 59 -5.64 10.30 1.43
N PHE A 60 -5.85 10.39 2.74
CA PHE A 60 -6.85 11.27 3.36
C PHE A 60 -6.30 12.66 3.67
N ALA A 61 -4.98 12.81 3.76
CA ALA A 61 -4.36 14.08 4.14
C ALA A 61 -4.68 15.17 3.12
N ALA A 62 -4.69 14.87 1.82
CA ALA A 62 -5.02 15.88 0.80
C ALA A 62 -6.50 16.29 0.82
N VAL A 63 -7.40 15.38 1.21
CA VAL A 63 -8.83 15.69 1.36
C VAL A 63 -9.04 16.75 2.45
N ALA A 64 -8.27 16.68 3.54
CA ALA A 64 -8.35 17.64 4.65
C ALA A 64 -7.88 19.06 4.26
N VAL A 65 -7.01 19.20 3.25
CA VAL A 65 -6.51 20.50 2.76
C VAL A 65 -7.40 21.06 1.64
N ALA A 66 -8.59 20.48 1.42
CA ALA A 66 -9.57 20.90 0.40
C ALA A 66 -9.01 20.99 -1.04
N LEU A 67 -7.91 20.27 -1.30
CA LEU A 67 -7.35 20.13 -2.64
C LEU A 67 -7.67 18.72 -3.15
N PRO A 68 -8.81 18.50 -3.83
CA PRO A 68 -9.10 17.24 -4.52
C PRO A 68 -8.28 17.17 -5.82
N LEU A 69 -6.97 17.37 -5.71
CA LEU A 69 -6.04 17.22 -6.82
C LEU A 69 -5.35 15.86 -6.67
N PRO A 70 -5.57 14.93 -7.60
CA PRO A 70 -4.92 13.61 -7.60
C PRO A 70 -3.40 13.68 -7.42
N VAL A 71 -2.82 14.78 -7.89
CA VAL A 71 -1.40 15.13 -7.75
C VAL A 71 -0.96 15.24 -6.29
N VAL A 72 -1.76 15.86 -5.42
CA VAL A 72 -1.39 16.08 -4.01
C VAL A 72 -1.34 14.75 -3.26
N ASN A 73 -2.30 13.85 -3.50
CA ASN A 73 -2.30 12.50 -2.93
C ASN A 73 -1.06 11.70 -3.36
N LEU A 74 -0.73 11.74 -4.66
CA LEU A 74 0.45 11.06 -5.17
C LEU A 74 1.75 11.61 -4.54
N ILE A 75 1.91 12.93 -4.50
CA ILE A 75 3.08 13.58 -3.89
C ILE A 75 3.20 13.20 -2.41
N ALA A 76 2.09 13.27 -1.66
CA ALA A 76 2.07 12.96 -0.23
C ALA A 76 2.54 11.52 0.03
N ALA A 77 2.04 10.55 -0.74
CA ALA A 77 2.45 9.16 -0.63
C ALA A 77 3.91 8.93 -1.06
N ILE A 78 4.41 9.62 -2.10
CA ILE A 78 5.82 9.57 -2.51
C ILE A 78 6.71 10.07 -1.38
N VAL A 79 6.42 11.26 -0.83
CA VAL A 79 7.19 11.84 0.27
C VAL A 79 7.14 10.90 1.47
N TYR A 80 5.96 10.38 1.82
CA TYR A 80 5.81 9.46 2.93
C TYR A 80 6.65 8.19 2.75
N TYR A 81 6.63 7.61 1.55
CA TYR A 81 7.45 6.46 1.21
C TYR A 81 8.94 6.75 1.42
N TYR A 82 9.47 7.85 0.88
CA TYR A 82 10.90 8.15 0.99
C TYR A 82 11.33 8.49 2.43
N VAL A 83 10.47 9.12 3.22
CA VAL A 83 10.73 9.44 4.63
C VAL A 83 10.76 8.18 5.51
N ASN A 84 9.95 7.16 5.18
CA ASN A 84 9.74 6.01 6.06
C ASN A 84 10.39 4.70 5.57
N ARG A 85 10.78 4.58 4.28
CA ARG A 85 11.29 3.33 3.68
C ARG A 85 12.55 2.75 4.31
N SER A 86 13.37 3.55 5.00
CA SER A 86 14.63 3.08 5.62
C SER A 86 14.47 2.67 7.09
N LYS A 87 13.29 2.90 7.69
CA LYS A 87 13.06 2.63 9.12
C LYS A 87 13.10 1.12 9.42
N SER A 88 12.33 0.33 8.67
CA SER A 88 12.36 -1.13 8.71
C SER A 88 11.70 -1.74 7.47
N ARG A 89 11.94 -3.04 7.23
CA ARG A 89 11.29 -3.77 6.12
C ARG A 89 9.77 -3.77 6.22
N PHE A 90 9.23 -3.86 7.44
CA PHE A 90 7.79 -3.80 7.68
C PHE A 90 7.19 -2.47 7.22
N VAL A 91 7.78 -1.35 7.65
CA VAL A 91 7.34 -0.01 7.25
C VAL A 91 7.55 0.22 5.76
N HIS A 92 8.67 -0.26 5.20
CA HIS A 92 8.95 -0.15 3.78
C HIS A 92 7.92 -0.90 2.93
N PHE A 93 7.56 -2.13 3.31
CA PHE A 93 6.55 -2.91 2.62
C PHE A 93 5.21 -2.19 2.55
N HIS A 94 4.69 -1.74 3.70
CA HIS A 94 3.39 -1.06 3.76
C HIS A 94 3.41 0.29 3.03
N SER A 95 4.52 1.03 3.12
CA SER A 95 4.72 2.29 2.40
C SER A 95 4.77 2.08 0.89
N LEU A 96 5.50 1.05 0.43
CA LEU A 96 5.61 0.72 -0.98
C LEU A 96 4.27 0.24 -1.53
N GLN A 97 3.60 -0.68 -0.83
CA GLN A 97 2.30 -1.21 -1.23
C GLN A 97 1.27 -0.09 -1.37
N SER A 98 1.21 0.83 -0.39
CA SER A 98 0.34 2.01 -0.48
C SER A 98 0.67 2.84 -1.72
N LEU A 99 1.95 3.20 -1.91
CA LEU A 99 2.41 4.04 -3.03
C LEU A 99 2.08 3.45 -4.41
N ILE A 100 2.33 2.15 -4.62
CA ILE A 100 2.10 1.54 -5.94
C ILE A 100 0.62 1.26 -6.19
N SER A 101 -0.16 0.95 -5.14
CA SER A 101 -1.58 0.62 -5.29
C SER A 101 -2.48 1.83 -5.56
N GLN A 102 -2.01 3.05 -5.26
CA GLN A 102 -2.70 4.28 -5.67
C GLN A 102 -2.40 4.73 -7.11
N LEU A 103 -1.42 4.15 -7.80
CA LEU A 103 -1.09 4.57 -9.17
C LEU A 103 -2.28 4.40 -10.13
N PRO A 104 -3.02 3.26 -10.12
CA PRO A 104 -4.20 3.11 -10.97
C PRO A 104 -5.27 4.18 -10.72
N THR A 105 -5.60 4.46 -9.45
CA THR A 105 -6.59 5.49 -9.10
C THR A 105 -6.11 6.89 -9.45
N THR A 106 -4.80 7.15 -9.32
CA THR A 106 -4.20 8.43 -9.74
C THR A 106 -4.33 8.64 -11.24
N LEU A 107 -4.08 7.62 -12.06
CA LEU A 107 -4.22 7.70 -13.52
C LEU A 107 -5.67 7.92 -13.95
N LEU A 108 -6.62 7.19 -13.35
CA LEU A 108 -8.06 7.39 -13.58
C LEU A 108 -8.50 8.81 -13.21
N ASN A 109 -8.10 9.27 -12.02
CA ASN A 109 -8.43 10.61 -11.58
C ASN A 109 -7.80 11.70 -12.47
N TRP A 110 -6.60 11.48 -12.99
CA TRP A 110 -5.95 12.39 -13.94
C TRP A 110 -6.71 12.46 -15.28
N GLY A 111 -7.11 11.32 -15.82
CA GLY A 111 -7.94 11.26 -17.02
C GLY A 111 -9.27 11.97 -16.82
N LEU A 112 -9.92 11.77 -15.67
CA LEU A 112 -11.17 12.42 -15.33
C LEU A 112 -10.99 13.94 -15.22
N LEU A 113 -9.94 14.40 -14.54
CA LEU A 113 -9.63 15.82 -14.40
C LEU A 113 -9.37 16.46 -15.76
N TYR A 114 -8.55 15.83 -16.61
CA TYR A 114 -8.26 16.32 -17.95
C TYR A 114 -9.53 16.44 -18.79
N TRP A 115 -10.35 15.38 -18.86
CA TRP A 115 -11.61 15.42 -19.61
C TRP A 115 -12.56 16.47 -19.04
N SER A 116 -12.68 16.57 -17.72
CA SER A 116 -13.48 17.59 -17.05
C SER A 116 -13.04 19.01 -17.43
N ILE A 117 -11.74 19.29 -17.40
CA ILE A 117 -11.21 20.60 -17.81
C ILE A 117 -11.57 20.90 -19.27
N ARG A 118 -11.46 19.90 -20.15
CA ARG A 118 -11.79 20.03 -21.58
C ARG A 118 -13.29 20.29 -21.84
N VAL A 119 -14.18 19.75 -21.00
CA VAL A 119 -15.63 20.01 -21.03
C VAL A 119 -15.95 21.40 -20.50
N TRP A 120 -15.61 21.67 -19.23
CA TRP A 120 -16.13 22.85 -18.53
C TRP A 120 -15.33 24.14 -18.72
N PHE A 121 -14.02 24.06 -18.96
CA PHE A 121 -13.17 25.26 -19.10
C PHE A 121 -12.84 25.60 -20.54
N PHE A 122 -12.69 24.58 -21.39
CA PHE A 122 -12.35 24.78 -22.79
C PHE A 122 -13.51 24.57 -23.77
N ASN A 123 -14.67 24.06 -23.30
CA ASN A 123 -15.85 23.75 -24.13
C ASN A 123 -15.48 23.00 -25.42
N SER A 124 -14.50 22.11 -25.32
CA SER A 124 -13.85 21.44 -26.46
C SER A 124 -14.20 19.96 -26.57
N LEU A 125 -14.89 19.43 -25.54
CA LEU A 125 -15.46 18.10 -25.43
C LEU A 125 -16.82 18.24 -24.76
N GLU A 126 -17.69 17.25 -24.90
CA GLU A 126 -19.01 17.20 -24.26
C GLU A 126 -19.01 16.23 -23.08
N ALA A 127 -19.94 16.44 -22.14
CA ALA A 127 -20.23 15.49 -21.05
C ALA A 127 -21.26 14.47 -21.54
N ASP A 128 -20.82 13.55 -22.38
CA ASP A 128 -21.64 12.49 -22.96
C ASP A 128 -21.75 11.26 -22.02
N ASP A 129 -22.45 10.23 -22.48
CA ASP A 129 -22.62 8.98 -21.73
C ASP A 129 -21.26 8.31 -21.40
N TYR A 130 -20.26 8.46 -22.28
CA TYR A 130 -18.91 7.94 -22.05
C TYR A 130 -18.20 8.68 -20.91
N PHE A 131 -18.34 10.01 -20.85
CA PHE A 131 -17.85 10.81 -19.75
C PHE A 131 -18.44 10.34 -18.42
N PHE A 132 -19.76 10.17 -18.34
CA PHE A 132 -20.42 9.70 -17.12
C PHE A 132 -20.06 8.26 -16.75
N GLY A 133 -19.89 7.37 -17.73
CA GLY A 133 -19.38 6.01 -17.52
C GLY A 133 -17.96 6.00 -16.96
N TYR A 134 -17.08 6.86 -17.48
CA TYR A 134 -15.71 7.03 -16.99
C TYR A 134 -15.67 7.63 -15.58
N PHE A 135 -16.49 8.66 -15.32
CA PHE A 135 -16.67 9.27 -14.01
C PHE A 135 -17.08 8.21 -12.97
N LEU A 136 -18.13 7.43 -13.27
CA LEU A 136 -18.63 6.40 -12.35
C LEU A 136 -17.57 5.32 -12.09
N THR A 137 -16.87 4.87 -13.13
CA THR A 137 -15.76 3.90 -13.00
C THR A 137 -14.66 4.45 -12.09
N THR A 138 -14.32 5.73 -12.25
CA THR A 138 -13.30 6.40 -11.43
C THR A 138 -13.74 6.48 -9.97
N VAL A 139 -15.00 6.85 -9.70
CA VAL A 139 -15.56 6.87 -8.33
C VAL A 139 -15.49 5.49 -7.69
N ILE A 140 -15.92 4.44 -8.39
CA ILE A 140 -15.88 3.06 -7.89
C ILE A 140 -14.43 2.63 -7.59
N ALA A 141 -13.49 2.93 -8.47
CA ALA A 141 -12.08 2.60 -8.27
C ALA A 141 -11.49 3.29 -7.02
N ASN A 142 -11.84 4.56 -6.78
CA ASN A 142 -11.41 5.29 -5.58
C ASN A 142 -12.05 4.71 -4.31
N LEU A 143 -13.33 4.31 -4.34
CA LEU A 143 -13.99 3.67 -3.21
C LEU A 143 -13.39 2.29 -2.90
N LEU A 144 -13.08 1.49 -3.91
CA LEU A 144 -12.38 0.22 -3.72
C LEU A 144 -11.01 0.44 -3.09
N TYR A 145 -10.22 1.37 -3.63
CA TYR A 145 -8.92 1.73 -3.07
C TYR A 145 -9.03 2.20 -1.62
N LEU A 146 -10.03 3.04 -1.31
CA LEU A 146 -10.33 3.48 0.05
C LEU A 146 -10.59 2.31 1.00
N VAL A 147 -11.40 1.34 0.61
CA VAL A 147 -11.70 0.15 1.43
C VAL A 147 -10.43 -0.67 1.69
N PHE A 148 -9.65 -0.96 0.64
CA PHE A 148 -8.39 -1.69 0.78
C PHE A 148 -7.41 -0.96 1.70
N SER A 149 -7.27 0.35 1.56
CA SER A 149 -6.40 1.18 2.39
C SER A 149 -6.83 1.20 3.86
N ILE A 150 -8.13 1.26 4.17
CA ILE A 150 -8.61 1.15 5.55
C ILE A 150 -8.28 -0.22 6.15
N ILE A 151 -8.50 -1.30 5.40
CA ILE A 151 -8.16 -2.66 5.86
C ILE A 151 -6.64 -2.76 6.08
N GLY A 152 -5.84 -2.28 5.12
CA GLY A 152 -4.38 -2.24 5.22
C GLY A 152 -3.90 -1.46 6.46
N ALA A 153 -4.46 -0.29 6.72
CA ALA A 153 -4.16 0.53 7.88
C ALA A 153 -4.44 -0.21 9.20
N VAL A 154 -5.61 -0.84 9.33
CA VAL A 154 -6.00 -1.60 10.53
C VAL A 154 -5.08 -2.80 10.76
N GLN A 155 -4.69 -3.49 9.69
CA GLN A 155 -3.79 -4.64 9.79
C GLN A 155 -2.36 -4.23 10.12
N ALA A 156 -1.87 -3.13 9.53
CA ALA A 156 -0.57 -2.55 9.84
C ALA A 156 -0.50 -2.10 11.31
N ARG A 157 -1.57 -1.50 11.85
CA ARG A 157 -1.65 -1.12 13.27
C ARG A 157 -1.55 -2.31 14.23
N LYS A 158 -1.94 -3.50 13.77
CA LYS A 158 -1.82 -4.78 14.50
C LYS A 158 -0.48 -5.49 14.27
N GLY A 159 0.44 -4.91 13.49
CA GLY A 159 1.71 -5.54 13.12
C GLY A 159 1.56 -6.71 12.14
N ARG A 160 0.47 -6.77 11.36
CA ARG A 160 0.20 -7.88 10.45
C ARG A 160 0.42 -7.45 9.00
N MET A 161 1.09 -8.33 8.25
CA MET A 161 1.22 -8.19 6.80
C MET A 161 -0.15 -8.44 6.14
N TYR A 162 -0.60 -7.50 5.31
CA TYR A 162 -1.82 -7.64 4.51
C TYR A 162 -1.51 -7.31 3.06
N TYR A 163 -1.75 -8.28 2.18
CA TYR A 163 -1.33 -8.23 0.78
C TYR A 163 -2.49 -7.74 -0.08
N PHE A 164 -2.32 -6.57 -0.69
CA PHE A 164 -3.22 -6.16 -1.75
C PHE A 164 -3.01 -7.06 -2.97
N LEU A 165 -4.08 -7.31 -3.73
CA LEU A 165 -4.00 -8.07 -4.97
C LEU A 165 -2.94 -7.44 -5.89
N PHE A 166 -2.01 -8.26 -6.39
CA PHE A 166 -0.81 -7.87 -7.14
C PHE A 166 0.23 -7.03 -6.36
N PHE A 167 -0.19 -5.89 -5.79
CA PHE A 167 0.71 -4.92 -5.16
C PHE A 167 1.41 -5.46 -3.91
N GLY A 168 0.75 -6.33 -3.14
CA GLY A 168 1.38 -6.94 -1.97
C GLY A 168 2.50 -7.89 -2.35
N LYS A 169 2.30 -8.73 -3.37
CA LYS A 169 3.35 -9.63 -3.84
C LYS A 169 4.55 -8.85 -4.37
N LEU A 170 4.30 -7.83 -5.20
CA LEU A 170 5.35 -6.97 -5.74
C LEU A 170 6.13 -6.25 -4.62
N SER A 171 5.44 -5.69 -3.64
CA SER A 171 6.08 -5.02 -2.50
C SER A 171 6.91 -5.99 -1.67
N TYR A 172 6.41 -7.22 -1.49
CA TYR A 172 7.15 -8.25 -0.77
C TYR A 172 8.44 -8.64 -1.50
N GLU A 173 8.37 -8.89 -2.80
CA GLU A 173 9.55 -9.26 -3.60
C GLU A 173 10.62 -8.16 -3.58
N LEU A 174 10.21 -6.89 -3.72
CA LEU A 174 11.14 -5.77 -3.73
C LEU A 174 11.77 -5.49 -2.35
N VAL A 175 11.01 -5.71 -1.27
CA VAL A 175 11.44 -5.33 0.09
C VAL A 175 12.12 -6.47 0.83
N PHE A 176 11.68 -7.71 0.65
CA PHE A 176 12.18 -8.87 1.40
C PHE A 176 13.16 -9.74 0.62
N SER A 177 13.39 -9.48 -0.67
CA SER A 177 14.48 -10.15 -1.39
C SER A 177 15.84 -9.84 -0.73
N LYS A 178 16.69 -10.87 -0.59
CA LYS A 178 18.09 -10.74 -0.14
C LYS A 178 18.95 -9.95 -1.13
N SER A 179 18.52 -9.79 -2.38
CA SER A 179 19.20 -8.92 -3.37
C SER A 179 18.97 -7.42 -3.14
N SER A 180 18.06 -7.04 -2.22
CA SER A 180 17.80 -5.63 -1.91
C SER A 180 19.05 -4.98 -1.30
N THR A 181 19.53 -3.91 -1.96
CA THR A 181 20.69 -3.11 -1.51
C THR A 181 20.37 -2.11 -0.39
N LEU A 182 19.08 -1.93 -0.06
CA LEU A 182 18.65 -1.03 1.01
C LEU A 182 19.03 -1.59 2.39
N LYS A 183 19.70 -0.76 3.20
CA LYS A 183 20.01 -1.03 4.60
C LYS A 183 18.90 -0.50 5.49
N TYR A 184 18.42 -1.32 6.42
CA TYR A 184 17.40 -0.96 7.39
C TYR A 184 18.02 -0.78 8.78
N LYS A 185 17.40 0.06 9.60
CA LYS A 185 17.90 0.34 10.95
C LYS A 185 17.77 -0.93 11.80
N GLY A 186 18.91 -1.46 12.27
CA GLY A 186 18.95 -2.66 13.10
C GLY A 186 19.18 -3.98 12.34
N GLU A 187 19.34 -3.97 11.02
CA GLU A 187 19.84 -5.14 10.28
C GLU A 187 21.36 -5.11 10.18
N GLU A 188 22.02 -6.19 10.59
CA GLU A 188 23.46 -6.37 10.35
C GLU A 188 23.71 -6.46 8.84
N THR A 189 24.70 -5.70 8.36
CA THR A 189 25.13 -5.78 6.96
C THR A 189 25.77 -7.13 6.69
N ILE A 190 25.09 -7.99 5.93
CA ILE A 190 25.74 -9.11 5.26
C ILE A 190 26.67 -8.50 4.19
N ILE A 191 27.95 -8.33 4.54
CA ILE A 191 28.98 -7.95 3.57
C ILE A 191 29.31 -9.23 2.80
N HIS A 192 28.90 -9.33 1.54
CA HIS A 192 29.46 -10.33 0.64
C HIS A 192 30.92 -9.94 0.36
N GLN A 193 31.83 -10.41 1.22
CA GLN A 193 33.25 -10.22 1.03
C GLN A 193 33.72 -11.28 0.03
N ASN A 194 34.24 -10.84 -1.12
CA ASN A 194 34.94 -11.76 -2.03
C ASN A 194 36.20 -12.26 -1.33
N SER A 195 36.24 -13.53 -0.96
CA SER A 195 37.46 -14.19 -0.52
C SER A 195 38.20 -14.73 -1.74
N PRO A 196 39.55 -14.60 -1.81
CA PRO A 196 40.32 -15.27 -2.85
C PRO A 196 40.13 -16.80 -2.74
N PRO A 197 40.22 -17.55 -3.85
CA PRO A 197 40.16 -19.01 -3.80
C PRO A 197 41.32 -19.53 -2.95
N ASN A 198 41.00 -20.37 -1.97
CA ASN A 198 41.97 -21.09 -1.13
C ASN A 198 42.81 -22.05 -1.96
#